data_AF-A0A931TJ99-F1
#
_entry.id   AF-A0A931TJ99-F1
#
_cell.length_a   1.000
_cell.length_b   1.000
_cell.length_c   1.000
_cell.angle_alpha   90.00
_cell.angle_beta   90.00
_cell.angle_gamma   90.00
#
_symmetry.space_group_name_H-M   'P 1'
#
loop_
_entity.id
_entity.type
_entity.pdbx_description
1 polymer ?
#
loop_
_entity_poly.entity_id
_entity_poly.type
_entity_poly.pdbx_seq_one_letter_code
_entity_poly.pdbx_strand_id
1 'polypeptide(L)'
;NLVRAVSRGVGTASGIILQFPFYAGIFGVINNTALGSWLGELFVRVATADTYPLIVYIYSAFMNVFVPSAGSKWLIEAPYLLPAARELGVSATTTLLAYAYGDSTTNLIQPFWAIPLLAVTRLRFGDILGYTCLVALVCAVISVVAMLLIPVNL
;
A
#
# COMPACT_ATOMS: atom_id res chain seq x y z
N ASN A 1 22.01 -25.72 9.87
CA ASN A 1 21.12 -25.76 8.69
C ASN A 1 20.47 -24.41 8.38
N LEU A 2 19.88 -23.69 9.35
CA LEU A 2 19.19 -22.41 9.11
C LEU A 2 20.06 -21.33 8.45
N VAL A 3 21.26 -21.05 8.98
CA VAL A 3 22.17 -20.00 8.44
C VAL A 3 22.52 -20.23 6.97
N ARG A 4 22.69 -21.50 6.56
CA ARG A 4 22.95 -21.88 5.17
C ARG A 4 21.74 -21.67 4.27
N ALA A 5 20.54 -22.00 4.75
CA ALA A 5 19.29 -21.76 4.04
C ALA A 5 19.04 -20.25 3.86
N VAL A 6 19.26 -19.45 4.92
CA VAL A 6 19.15 -17.98 4.88
C VAL A 6 20.16 -17.39 3.89
N SER A 7 21.44 -17.76 3.95
CA SER A 7 22.45 -17.26 3.00
C SER A 7 22.09 -17.54 1.53
N ARG A 8 21.51 -18.71 1.23
CA ARG A 8 21.02 -19.03 -0.12
C ARG A 8 19.81 -18.17 -0.51
N GLY A 9 18.86 -17.97 0.40
CA GLY A 9 17.67 -17.14 0.16
C GLY A 9 18.01 -15.67 -0.08
N VAL A 10 18.96 -15.13 0.68
CA VAL A 10 19.42 -13.72 0.57
C VAL A 10 19.93 -13.39 -0.83
N GLY A 11 20.63 -14.30 -1.50
CA GLY A 11 21.07 -14.08 -2.88
C GLY A 11 19.90 -13.80 -3.84
N THR A 12 18.80 -14.53 -3.67
CA THR A 12 17.58 -14.39 -4.49
C THR A 12 16.77 -13.15 -4.11
N ALA A 13 16.80 -12.74 -2.83
CA ALA A 13 16.07 -11.58 -2.31
C ALA A 13 16.92 -10.29 -2.27
N SER A 14 18.15 -10.30 -2.77
CA SER A 14 19.13 -9.22 -2.63
C SER A 14 18.61 -7.86 -3.12
N GLY A 15 17.89 -7.83 -4.24
CA GLY A 15 17.25 -6.62 -4.75
C GLY A 15 16.18 -6.04 -3.82
N ILE A 16 15.39 -6.89 -3.16
CA ILE A 16 14.37 -6.46 -2.18
C ILE A 16 15.05 -5.98 -0.89
N ILE A 17 16.07 -6.70 -0.43
CA ILE A 17 16.83 -6.34 0.78
C ILE A 17 17.46 -4.95 0.63
N LEU A 18 17.99 -4.63 -0.55
CA LEU A 18 18.59 -3.33 -0.83
C LEU A 18 17.57 -2.18 -0.77
N GLN A 19 16.29 -2.43 -1.02
CA GLN A 19 15.23 -1.41 -0.99
C GLN A 19 14.84 -1.01 0.45
N PHE A 20 14.88 -1.93 1.42
CA PHE A 20 14.45 -1.65 2.79
C PHE A 20 15.18 -0.48 3.47
N PRO A 21 16.52 -0.32 3.34
CA PRO A 21 17.22 0.86 3.84
C PRO A 21 16.73 2.18 3.23
N PHE A 22 16.35 2.20 1.94
CA PHE A 22 15.79 3.41 1.33
C PHE A 22 14.42 3.76 1.90
N TYR A 23 13.55 2.77 2.12
CA TYR A 23 12.26 2.99 2.79
C TYR A 23 12.43 3.48 4.22
N ALA A 24 13.40 2.93 4.96
CA ALA A 24 13.77 3.44 6.28
C ALA A 24 14.29 4.89 6.23
N GLY A 25 15.07 5.24 5.21
CA GLY A 25 15.51 6.61 4.97
C GLY A 25 14.34 7.58 4.72
N ILE A 26 13.39 7.21 3.86
CA ILE A 26 12.18 8.00 3.59
C ILE A 26 11.35 8.17 4.85
N PHE A 27 11.12 7.08 5.59
CA PHE A 27 10.46 7.13 6.90
C PHE A 27 11.17 8.06 7.88
N GLY A 28 12.51 8.02 7.91
CA GLY A 28 13.34 8.92 8.68
C GLY A 28 13.13 10.39 8.30
N VAL A 29 13.04 10.71 7.01
CA VAL A 29 12.74 12.07 6.55
C VAL A 29 11.34 12.50 6.99
N ILE A 30 10.33 11.65 6.80
CA ILE A 30 8.94 11.96 7.17
C ILE A 30 8.81 12.23 8.67
N ASN A 31 9.45 11.43 9.52
CA ASN A 31 9.33 11.55 10.98
C ASN A 31 10.24 12.60 11.62
N ASN A 32 11.39 12.91 11.01
CA ASN A 32 12.35 13.87 11.58
C ASN A 32 12.29 15.25 10.92
N THR A 33 11.34 15.49 10.01
CA THR A 33 11.12 16.79 9.38
C THR A 33 9.64 17.20 9.48
N ALA A 34 9.31 18.43 9.07
CA ALA A 34 7.92 18.90 9.00
C ALA A 34 7.11 18.31 7.83
N LEU A 35 7.69 17.37 7.06
CA LEU A 35 7.01 16.80 5.89
C LEU A 35 5.78 15.97 6.29
N GLY A 36 5.87 15.16 7.36
CA GLY A 36 4.74 14.36 7.83
C GLY A 36 3.55 15.22 8.26
N SER A 37 3.80 16.29 9.04
CA SER A 37 2.74 17.21 9.45
C SER A 37 2.12 17.95 8.27
N TRP A 38 2.96 18.41 7.32
CA TRP A 38 2.48 19.09 6.12
C TRP A 38 1.60 18.18 5.24
N LEU A 39 2.00 16.91 5.08
CA LEU A 39 1.19 15.91 4.38
C LEU A 39 -0.13 15.65 5.10
N GLY A 40 -0.10 15.50 6.43
CA GLY A 40 -1.30 15.30 7.24
C GLY A 40 -2.31 16.44 7.07
N GLU A 41 -1.84 17.69 7.15
CA GLU A 41 -2.68 18.88 6.91
C GLU A 41 -3.29 18.89 5.50
N LEU A 42 -2.55 18.44 4.49
CA LEU A 42 -3.08 18.36 3.12
C LEU A 42 -4.28 17.41 3.06
N PHE A 43 -4.21 16.25 3.72
CA PHE A 43 -5.34 15.32 3.80
C PHE A 43 -6.53 15.93 4.54
N VAL A 44 -6.31 16.61 5.66
CA VAL A 44 -7.37 17.28 6.43
C VAL A 44 -8.05 18.37 5.60
N ARG A 45 -7.31 19.10 4.76
CA ARG A 45 -7.86 20.17 3.90
C ARG A 45 -8.67 19.64 2.72
N VAL A 46 -8.29 18.48 2.18
CA VAL A 46 -8.90 17.91 0.97
C VAL A 46 -10.06 16.98 1.29
N ALA A 47 -10.04 16.32 2.46
CA ALA A 47 -11.00 15.30 2.84
C ALA A 47 -12.00 15.78 3.90
N THR A 48 -13.15 15.13 3.93
CA THR A 48 -14.10 15.12 5.05
C THR A 48 -14.08 13.74 5.72
N ALA A 49 -14.68 13.60 6.90
CA ALA A 49 -14.77 12.30 7.60
C ALA A 49 -15.28 11.18 6.67
N ASP A 50 -16.35 11.43 5.92
CA ASP A 50 -16.98 10.44 5.03
C ASP A 50 -16.18 10.15 3.75
N THR A 51 -15.43 11.13 3.24
CA THR A 51 -14.65 10.97 2.00
C THR A 51 -13.22 10.51 2.24
N TYR A 52 -12.75 10.61 3.48
CA TYR A 52 -11.39 10.27 3.89
C TYR A 52 -10.99 8.82 3.54
N PRO A 53 -11.81 7.78 3.82
CA PRO A 53 -11.45 6.40 3.47
C PRO A 53 -11.24 6.21 1.96
N LEU A 54 -12.07 6.85 1.12
CA LEU A 54 -11.91 6.79 -0.32
C LEU A 54 -10.63 7.49 -0.79
N ILE A 55 -10.33 8.67 -0.24
CA ILE A 55 -9.11 9.42 -0.58
C ILE A 55 -7.86 8.62 -0.19
N VAL A 56 -7.83 8.04 1.01
CA VAL A 56 -6.74 7.15 1.44
C VAL A 56 -6.62 5.93 0.54
N TYR A 57 -7.73 5.29 0.18
CA TYR A 57 -7.73 4.14 -0.74
C TYR A 57 -7.07 4.49 -2.08
N ILE A 58 -7.49 5.59 -2.72
CA ILE A 58 -6.95 6.03 -4.02
C ILE A 58 -5.47 6.41 -3.88
N TYR A 59 -5.13 7.15 -2.82
CA TYR A 59 -3.77 7.58 -2.54
C TYR A 59 -2.83 6.39 -2.33
N SER A 60 -3.19 5.46 -1.45
CA SER A 60 -2.37 4.29 -1.15
C SER A 60 -2.29 3.31 -2.33
N ALA A 61 -3.33 3.24 -3.18
CA ALA A 61 -3.29 2.54 -4.45
C ALA A 61 -2.25 3.16 -5.41
N PHE A 62 -2.25 4.49 -5.55
CA PHE A 62 -1.24 5.20 -6.34
C PHE A 62 0.17 5.02 -5.78
N MET A 63 0.35 5.16 -4.46
CA MET A 63 1.65 5.02 -3.80
C MET A 63 2.23 3.60 -3.91
N ASN A 64 1.37 2.58 -4.01
CA ASN A 64 1.82 1.19 -4.20
C ASN A 64 2.61 0.99 -5.51
N VAL A 65 2.40 1.84 -6.51
CA VAL A 65 3.20 1.82 -7.75
C VAL A 65 4.68 2.13 -7.46
N PHE A 66 4.95 3.00 -6.48
CA PHE A 66 6.29 3.45 -6.12
C PHE A 66 6.91 2.64 -4.98
N VAL A 67 6.09 2.22 -4.02
CA VAL A 67 6.52 1.44 -2.85
C VAL A 67 5.75 0.11 -2.84
N PRO A 68 6.20 -0.90 -3.62
CA PRO A 68 5.52 -2.20 -3.76
C PRO A 68 5.81 -3.10 -2.55
N SER A 69 5.47 -2.63 -1.36
CA SER A 69 5.63 -3.31 -0.08
C SER A 69 4.59 -2.81 0.91
N ALA A 70 3.56 -3.61 1.16
CA ALA A 70 2.48 -3.26 2.09
C ALA A 70 2.99 -2.87 3.49
N GLY A 71 4.05 -3.52 3.98
CA GLY A 71 4.61 -3.22 5.30
C GLY A 71 5.42 -1.92 5.31
N SER A 72 6.34 -1.77 4.35
CA SER A 72 7.22 -0.59 4.30
C SER A 72 6.44 0.68 3.93
N LYS A 73 5.46 0.56 3.03
CA LYS A 73 4.58 1.66 2.67
C LYS A 73 3.73 2.06 3.87
N TRP A 74 3.15 1.13 4.63
CA TRP A 74 2.37 1.48 5.82
C TRP A 74 3.23 2.22 6.85
N LEU A 75 4.47 1.78 7.05
CA LEU A 75 5.41 2.47 7.95
C LEU A 75 5.65 3.93 7.52
N ILE A 76 5.72 4.18 6.21
CA ILE A 76 5.89 5.52 5.62
C ILE A 76 4.60 6.35 5.71
N GLU A 77 3.42 5.76 5.45
CA GLU A 77 2.15 6.49 5.33
C GLU A 77 1.42 6.73 6.66
N ALA A 78 1.50 5.76 7.59
CA ALA A 78 0.82 5.83 8.88
C ALA A 78 1.12 7.10 9.70
N PRO A 79 2.37 7.64 9.74
CA PRO A 79 2.70 8.82 10.52
C PRO A 79 1.93 10.09 10.15
N TYR A 80 1.39 10.20 8.93
CA TYR A 80 0.56 11.35 8.53
C TYR A 80 -0.90 10.98 8.28
N LEU A 81 -1.20 9.74 7.88
CA LEU A 81 -2.59 9.29 7.71
C LEU A 81 -3.31 9.10 9.05
N LEU A 82 -2.65 8.59 10.09
CA LEU A 82 -3.32 8.36 11.37
C LEU A 82 -3.63 9.67 12.12
N PRO A 83 -2.73 10.68 12.15
CA PRO A 83 -3.09 11.99 12.71
C PRO A 83 -4.21 12.69 11.93
N ALA A 84 -4.16 12.69 10.60
CA ALA A 84 -5.22 13.29 9.77
C ALA A 84 -6.58 12.61 9.99
N ALA A 85 -6.60 11.28 10.11
CA ALA A 85 -7.80 10.53 10.45
C ALA A 85 -8.38 10.95 11.81
N ARG A 86 -7.52 11.08 12.83
CA ARG A 86 -7.94 11.51 14.18
C ARG A 86 -8.55 12.91 14.18
N GLU A 87 -7.99 13.82 13.40
CA GLU A 87 -8.50 15.20 13.28
C GLU A 87 -9.86 15.25 12.58
N LEU A 88 -10.06 14.40 11.57
CA LEU A 88 -11.34 14.25 10.86
C LEU A 88 -12.36 13.36 11.60
N GLY A 89 -12.01 12.81 12.76
CA GLY A 89 -12.89 11.92 13.53
C GLY A 89 -13.10 10.54 12.90
N VAL A 90 -12.13 10.04 12.14
CA VAL A 90 -12.12 8.71 11.51
C VAL A 90 -11.23 7.76 12.32
N SER A 91 -11.68 6.53 12.51
CA SER A 91 -10.94 5.53 13.28
C SER A 91 -9.67 5.04 12.56
N ALA A 92 -8.69 4.63 13.35
CA ALA A 92 -7.47 4.02 12.82
C ALA A 92 -7.78 2.73 12.05
N THR A 93 -8.81 1.99 12.46
CA THR A 93 -9.28 0.76 11.81
C THR A 93 -9.78 1.06 10.40
N THR A 94 -10.69 2.04 10.25
CA THR A 94 -11.22 2.46 8.94
C THR A 94 -10.09 2.94 8.03
N THR A 95 -9.14 3.71 8.56
CA THR A 95 -7.98 4.20 7.81
C THR A 95 -7.07 3.06 7.34
N LEU A 96 -6.78 2.09 8.22
CA LEU A 96 -5.97 0.93 7.88
C LEU A 96 -6.65 0.04 6.82
N LEU A 97 -7.97 -0.14 6.92
CA LEU A 97 -8.73 -0.88 5.90
C LEU A 97 -8.67 -0.18 4.55
N ALA A 98 -8.90 1.13 4.50
CA ALA A 98 -8.78 1.92 3.28
C ALA A 98 -7.40 1.77 2.63
N TYR A 99 -6.34 1.90 3.44
CA TYR A 99 -4.96 1.66 3.02
C TYR A 99 -4.76 0.25 2.44
N ALA A 100 -5.19 -0.77 3.18
CA ALA A 100 -4.96 -2.18 2.84
C ALA A 100 -5.70 -2.60 1.56
N TYR A 101 -6.92 -2.12 1.36
CA TYR A 101 -7.67 -2.37 0.12
C TYR A 101 -7.08 -1.62 -1.07
N GLY A 102 -6.57 -0.40 -0.89
CA GLY A 102 -5.89 0.36 -1.94
C GLY A 102 -4.62 -0.34 -2.42
N ASP A 103 -3.82 -0.81 -1.47
CA ASP A 103 -2.64 -1.65 -1.71
C ASP A 103 -3.00 -2.93 -2.48
N SER A 104 -3.96 -3.70 -1.96
CA SER A 104 -4.35 -5.00 -2.51
C SER A 104 -4.91 -4.88 -3.93
N THR A 105 -5.66 -3.82 -4.23
CA THR A 105 -6.26 -3.63 -5.56
C THR A 105 -5.19 -3.45 -6.64
N THR A 106 -4.17 -2.63 -6.37
CA THR A 106 -3.11 -2.34 -7.35
C THR A 106 -2.05 -3.44 -7.42
N ASN A 107 -1.91 -4.24 -6.37
CA ASN A 107 -1.11 -5.47 -6.41
C ASN A 107 -1.58 -6.43 -7.51
N LEU A 108 -2.87 -6.48 -7.86
CA LEU A 108 -3.38 -7.32 -8.95
C LEU A 108 -2.83 -6.90 -10.33
N ILE A 109 -2.41 -5.65 -10.48
CA ILE A 109 -1.80 -5.12 -11.70
C ILE A 109 -0.28 -5.32 -11.68
N GLN A 110 0.35 -5.21 -10.51
CA GLN A 110 1.79 -5.37 -10.36
C GLN A 110 2.23 -6.85 -10.34
N PRO A 111 3.38 -7.19 -10.96
CA PRO A 111 3.78 -8.59 -11.15
C PRO A 111 4.39 -9.27 -9.91
N PHE A 112 4.65 -8.57 -8.80
CA PHE A 112 5.54 -9.07 -7.74
C PHE A 112 5.06 -10.37 -7.09
N TRP A 113 3.75 -10.48 -6.81
CA TRP A 113 3.14 -11.70 -6.29
C TRP A 113 3.14 -12.84 -7.32
N ALA A 114 3.13 -12.50 -8.61
CA ALA A 114 3.04 -13.45 -9.70
C ALA A 114 4.40 -14.04 -10.11
N ILE A 115 5.54 -13.41 -9.78
CA ILE A 115 6.87 -13.90 -10.21
C ILE A 115 7.10 -15.38 -9.85
N PRO A 116 6.86 -15.85 -8.60
CA PRO A 116 7.05 -17.25 -8.27
C PRO A 116 6.08 -18.17 -9.02
N LEU A 117 4.83 -17.75 -9.19
CA LEU A 117 3.80 -18.51 -9.90
C LEU A 117 4.14 -18.65 -11.38
N LEU A 118 4.56 -17.56 -12.03
CA LEU A 118 4.98 -17.52 -13.42
C LEU A 118 6.23 -18.38 -13.64
N ALA A 119 7.18 -18.38 -12.70
CA ALA A 119 8.37 -19.23 -12.76
C ALA A 119 8.03 -20.73 -12.75
N VAL A 120 7.03 -21.14 -11.94
CA VAL A 120 6.58 -22.54 -11.86
C VAL A 120 5.73 -22.94 -13.07
N THR A 121 4.80 -22.07 -13.48
CA THR A 121 3.88 -22.34 -14.59
C THR A 121 4.49 -22.12 -15.98
N ARG A 122 5.68 -21.52 -16.04
CA ARG A 122 6.39 -21.12 -17.28
C ARG A 122 5.56 -20.20 -18.18
N LEU A 123 4.61 -19.48 -17.60
CA LEU A 123 3.83 -18.44 -18.28
C LEU A 123 4.61 -17.14 -18.32
N ARG A 124 4.35 -16.31 -19.34
CA ARG A 124 4.86 -14.94 -19.37
C ARG A 124 3.86 -14.04 -18.65
N PHE A 125 4.34 -12.94 -18.09
CA PHE A 125 3.47 -11.96 -17.41
C PHE A 125 2.33 -11.44 -18.29
N GLY A 126 2.61 -11.19 -19.58
CA GLY A 126 1.60 -10.76 -20.54
C GLY A 126 0.46 -11.76 -20.75
N ASP A 127 0.68 -13.04 -20.46
CA ASP A 127 -0.34 -14.08 -20.63
C ASP A 127 -1.40 -14.02 -19.51
N ILE A 128 -1.07 -13.45 -18.34
CA ILE A 128 -1.99 -13.33 -17.20
C ILE A 128 -2.53 -11.90 -16.99
N LEU A 129 -1.80 -10.88 -17.47
CA LEU A 129 -2.07 -9.47 -17.17
C LEU A 129 -3.50 -9.05 -17.55
N GLY A 130 -4.02 -9.48 -18.71
CA GLY A 130 -5.37 -9.15 -19.14
C GLY A 130 -6.44 -9.62 -18.15
N TYR A 131 -6.28 -10.84 -17.62
CA TYR A 131 -7.19 -11.41 -16.62
C TYR A 131 -7.06 -10.70 -15.28
N THR A 132 -5.84 -10.44 -14.82
CA THR A 132 -5.64 -9.78 -13.53
C THR A 132 -6.09 -8.32 -13.55
N CYS A 133 -5.94 -7.61 -14.68
CA CYS A 133 -6.50 -6.27 -14.86
C CYS A 133 -8.04 -6.26 -14.83
N LEU A 134 -8.70 -7.26 -15.44
CA LEU A 134 -10.16 -7.36 -15.40
C LEU A 134 -10.65 -7.61 -13.97
N VAL A 135 -10.01 -8.52 -13.24
CA VAL A 135 -10.30 -8.76 -11.82
C VAL A 135 -10.01 -7.51 -10.98
N ALA A 136 -8.89 -6.82 -11.24
CA ALA A 136 -8.53 -5.58 -10.56
C ALA A 136 -9.59 -4.50 -10.75
N LEU A 137 -10.15 -4.36 -11.96
CA LEU A 137 -11.23 -3.42 -12.23
C LEU A 137 -12.49 -3.74 -11.42
N VAL A 138 -12.90 -5.01 -11.39
CA VAL A 138 -14.07 -5.46 -10.61
C VAL A 138 -13.83 -5.21 -9.11
N CYS A 139 -12.66 -5.59 -8.60
CA CYS A 139 -12.27 -5.34 -7.20
C CYS A 139 -12.23 -3.84 -6.90
N ALA A 140 -11.69 -3.02 -7.80
CA ALA A 140 -11.62 -1.57 -7.63
C ALA A 140 -13.01 -0.95 -7.49
N VAL A 141 -13.96 -1.32 -8.36
CA VAL A 141 -15.34 -0.83 -8.29
C VAL A 141 -15.98 -1.21 -6.96
N ILE A 142 -15.84 -2.47 -6.54
CA ILE A 142 -16.40 -2.95 -5.26
C ILE A 142 -15.74 -2.21 -4.08
N SER A 143 -14.42 -2.06 -4.09
CA SER A 143 -13.69 -1.37 -3.02
C SER A 143 -14.03 0.12 -2.95
N VAL A 144 -14.21 0.81 -4.08
CA VAL A 144 -14.66 2.21 -4.09
C VAL A 144 -16.03 2.35 -3.45
N VAL A 145 -16.98 1.48 -3.81
CA VAL A 145 -18.32 1.47 -3.19
C VAL A 145 -18.21 1.16 -1.70
N ALA A 146 -17.37 0.20 -1.31
CA ALA A 146 -17.15 -0.12 0.10
C ALA A 146 -16.55 1.07 0.88
N MET A 147 -15.60 1.81 0.30
CA MET A 147 -15.02 2.99 0.94
C MET A 147 -15.99 4.16 1.10
N LEU A 148 -17.02 4.24 0.25
CA LEU A 148 -18.11 5.23 0.40
C LEU A 148 -19.13 4.84 1.46
N LEU A 149 -19.24 3.55 1.80
CA LEU A 149 -20.23 3.02 2.74
C LEU A 149 -19.63 2.65 4.10
N ILE A 150 -18.30 2.59 4.20
CA ILE A 150 -17.61 2.16 5.42
C ILE A 150 -17.87 3.18 6.55
N PRO A 151 -18.25 2.72 7.75
CA PRO A 151 -18.44 3.63 8.86
C PRO A 151 -17.12 4.25 9.29
N VAL A 152 -17.17 5.55 9.57
CA VAL A 152 -16.01 6.34 10.03
C VAL A 152 -15.48 5.90 11.39
N ASN A 153 -16.31 5.27 12.23
CA ASN A 153 -15.98 4.86 13.59
C ASN A 153 -16.12 3.34 13.79
N LEU A 154 -15.25 2.56 13.13
CA LEU A 154 -15.02 1.13 13.42
C LEU A 154 -14.08 0.96 14.61
#